data_AF-A0A1I7M5K9-F1
#
_entry.id   AF-A0A1I7M5K9-F1
#
_cell.length_a   1.000
_cell.length_b   1.000
_cell.length_c   1.000
_cell.angle_alpha   90.00
_cell.angle_beta   90.00
_cell.angle_gamma   90.00
#
_symmetry.space_group_name_H-M   'P 1'
#
loop_
_entity.id
_entity.type
_entity.pdbx_description
1 polymer ?
#
loop_
_entity_poly.entity_id
_entity_poly.type
_entity_poly.pdbx_seq_one_letter_code
_entity_poly.pdbx_strand_id
1 'polypeptide(L)'
;MSLLTGNNSIDALVYNSWTGQAGLSVTLTYEFLTRVPTGASADDRNGFQPMTAVQQQATREALALWSSVANITFIETTGGGQLRFGTNNQGSGSSAYAYLPEPGVTQVELYLNNQGGYNGIYTPGTFGPSVLVHEIGHTLGLKHPGDYNSTGDPNLGPFLPSSTDNLDYTQMSYIQSSSSRGTYPVTPMLYDIQAMQYLYGANMSYHAGNDVYSFGNGQAPLCIWDAGGYNTFDFSACTGFTLIDLRAGGFSGTSLRANNVSIAYDVTIQGAVAGNGGSTVYMNDAGDTLTGGSGSDTVYTGAGSDVIHGNDGSDTVVFNGAYATFSVSRSGDQIVVKGLGEDVLYGVETLQFADRFVSASDIGAPQTAGGTSGNDWLTAQPGNESIDGGAGLDTLVYNGTRDAFTVRAGGAGYTVTDGGAGIDTLVNVERLSFGDGVVALDTGGVAGDAYRLYRAALDRAPDSAGLGYWIGAMDGGVPLLDVARSFVNSAEFKSTYGTLDNTQFLTQLYANVLDRTPDSAGLAYHLANLERGVERAQILTDFSVSAENQGAVASLIANGINYTPYFA
;
A
#
# COMPACT_ATOMS: atom_id res chain seq x y z
N MET A 1 -17.79 37.38 2.55
CA MET A 1 -16.46 36.98 2.05
C MET A 1 -16.57 35.51 1.67
N SER A 2 -16.02 35.11 0.52
CA SER A 2 -15.97 33.68 0.18
C SER A 2 -15.00 33.00 1.15
N LEU A 3 -15.42 31.89 1.76
CA LEU A 3 -14.56 31.08 2.64
C LEU A 3 -13.74 30.04 1.83
N LEU A 4 -13.76 30.11 0.50
CA LEU A 4 -13.04 29.17 -0.36
C LEU A 4 -11.52 29.35 -0.26
N THR A 5 -10.83 28.23 -0.11
CA THR A 5 -9.37 28.12 0.05
C THR A 5 -8.67 27.69 -1.22
N GLY A 6 -9.39 27.05 -2.15
CA GLY A 6 -8.81 26.32 -3.29
C GLY A 6 -8.41 24.88 -2.94
N ASN A 7 -8.54 24.47 -1.68
CA ASN A 7 -8.37 23.08 -1.27
C ASN A 7 -9.74 22.39 -1.20
N ASN A 8 -9.97 21.38 -2.07
CA ASN A 8 -11.25 20.71 -2.17
C ASN A 8 -11.67 19.99 -0.88
N SER A 9 -10.74 19.44 -0.10
CA SER A 9 -11.07 18.76 1.17
C SER A 9 -11.66 19.71 2.22
N ILE A 10 -11.34 21.00 2.13
CA ILE A 10 -11.92 22.05 2.99
C ILE A 10 -13.18 22.62 2.33
N ASP A 11 -13.08 23.04 1.08
CA ASP A 11 -14.11 23.79 0.37
C ASP A 11 -15.38 22.95 0.11
N ALA A 12 -15.26 21.62 0.05
CA ALA A 12 -16.40 20.73 -0.08
C ALA A 12 -17.22 20.60 1.21
N LEU A 13 -16.64 20.93 2.37
CA LEU A 13 -17.28 20.82 3.68
C LEU A 13 -17.64 22.18 4.27
N VAL A 14 -16.89 23.25 3.98
CA VAL A 14 -17.15 24.56 4.58
C VAL A 14 -18.38 25.22 3.93
N TYR A 15 -19.34 25.60 4.77
CA TYR A 15 -20.48 26.41 4.37
C TYR A 15 -20.42 27.82 4.96
N ASN A 16 -20.32 27.95 6.29
CA ASN A 16 -20.22 29.25 6.96
C ASN A 16 -19.51 29.14 8.34
N SER A 17 -19.34 30.26 9.05
CA SER A 17 -18.82 30.31 10.43
C SER A 17 -19.61 31.27 11.31
N TRP A 18 -19.62 31.01 12.62
CA TRP A 18 -20.20 31.92 13.63
C TRP A 18 -19.49 33.28 13.74
N THR A 19 -18.23 33.36 13.32
CA THR A 19 -17.40 34.57 13.35
C THR A 19 -17.50 35.37 12.05
N GLY A 20 -17.99 34.75 10.96
CA GLY A 20 -17.94 35.31 9.61
C GLY A 20 -16.52 35.44 9.04
N GLN A 21 -15.50 34.93 9.75
CA GLN A 21 -14.08 35.02 9.41
C GLN A 21 -13.35 33.74 9.82
N ALA A 22 -12.64 33.12 8.88
CA ALA A 22 -11.85 31.92 9.11
C ALA A 22 -10.72 32.15 10.13
N GLY A 23 -10.37 31.09 10.87
CA GLY A 23 -9.26 31.03 11.82
C GLY A 23 -9.50 31.73 13.17
N LEU A 24 -10.69 32.31 13.41
CA LEU A 24 -10.99 32.99 14.67
C LEU A 24 -11.64 32.04 15.67
N SER A 25 -11.10 32.01 16.89
CA SER A 25 -11.72 31.28 18.00
C SER A 25 -13.12 31.79 18.30
N VAL A 26 -14.02 30.91 18.74
CA VAL A 26 -15.39 31.29 19.11
C VAL A 26 -15.80 30.68 20.45
N THR A 27 -16.60 31.42 21.21
CA THR A 27 -17.30 30.91 22.39
C THR A 27 -18.79 30.86 22.09
N LEU A 28 -19.39 29.67 22.19
CA LEU A 28 -20.79 29.43 21.90
C LEU A 28 -21.51 28.94 23.17
N THR A 29 -22.61 29.58 23.52
CA THR A 29 -23.50 29.05 24.55
C THR A 29 -24.40 27.97 23.97
N TYR A 30 -24.77 26.97 24.77
CA TYR A 30 -25.76 25.99 24.38
C TYR A 30 -26.79 25.71 25.46
N GLU A 31 -27.95 25.18 25.06
CA GLU A 31 -29.00 24.77 25.98
C GLU A 31 -29.70 23.49 25.50
N PHE A 32 -30.24 22.72 26.44
CA PHE A 32 -31.15 21.61 26.15
C PHE A 32 -32.59 22.09 26.27
N LEU A 33 -33.33 22.01 25.16
CA LEU A 33 -34.70 22.51 25.08
C LEU A 33 -35.62 21.69 25.99
N THR A 34 -36.32 22.37 26.91
CA THR A 34 -37.36 21.76 27.76
C THR A 34 -38.78 21.91 27.20
N ARG A 35 -38.92 22.77 26.18
CA ARG A 35 -40.15 23.03 25.45
C ARG A 35 -39.82 23.50 24.04
N VAL A 36 -40.80 23.42 23.16
CA VAL A 36 -40.74 23.98 21.80
C VAL A 36 -40.41 25.49 21.84
N PRO A 37 -39.41 25.97 21.06
CA PRO A 37 -39.10 27.39 20.91
C PRO A 37 -40.24 28.20 20.30
N THR A 38 -40.34 29.47 20.68
CA THR A 38 -41.29 30.41 20.05
C THR A 38 -40.85 30.65 18.61
N GLY A 39 -41.75 30.41 17.64
CA GLY A 39 -41.45 30.59 16.21
C GLY A 39 -40.93 29.34 15.48
N ALA A 40 -40.80 28.20 16.17
CA ALA A 40 -40.39 26.92 15.57
C ALA A 40 -41.19 26.57 14.30
N SER A 41 -40.63 25.79 13.37
CA SER A 41 -41.36 25.33 12.18
C SER A 41 -42.44 24.29 12.53
N ALA A 42 -43.27 23.87 11.56
CA ALA A 42 -44.21 22.77 11.82
C ALA A 42 -43.46 21.45 12.15
N ASP A 43 -42.35 21.22 11.47
CA ASP A 43 -41.52 20.02 11.63
C ASP A 43 -40.82 20.00 12.99
N ASP A 44 -40.23 21.12 13.42
CA ASP A 44 -39.59 21.25 14.74
C ASP A 44 -40.56 20.94 15.89
N ARG A 45 -41.83 21.31 15.73
CA ARG A 45 -42.87 21.07 16.74
C ARG A 45 -43.35 19.63 16.77
N ASN A 46 -43.21 18.90 15.66
CA ASN A 46 -43.89 17.63 15.48
C ASN A 46 -43.40 16.58 16.48
N GLY A 47 -44.24 16.24 17.46
CA GLY A 47 -43.87 15.25 18.48
C GLY A 47 -42.62 15.63 19.30
N PHE A 48 -42.33 16.93 19.47
CA PHE A 48 -41.18 17.40 20.23
C PHE A 48 -41.10 16.76 21.62
N GLN A 49 -39.90 16.34 22.03
CA GLN A 49 -39.59 15.94 23.39
C GLN A 49 -38.22 16.50 23.81
N PRO A 50 -38.03 16.88 25.09
CA PRO A 50 -36.71 17.18 25.63
C PRO A 50 -35.75 16.01 25.46
N MET A 51 -34.47 16.30 25.23
CA MET A 51 -33.44 15.25 25.26
C MET A 51 -33.38 14.58 26.64
N THR A 52 -33.30 13.25 26.63
CA THR A 52 -33.06 12.44 27.83
C THR A 52 -31.69 12.74 28.43
N ALA A 53 -31.47 12.41 29.70
CA ALA A 53 -30.17 12.61 30.35
C ALA A 53 -29.01 11.94 29.60
N VAL A 54 -29.25 10.76 29.00
CA VAL A 54 -28.27 10.03 28.18
C VAL A 54 -27.93 10.80 26.90
N GLN A 55 -28.94 11.33 26.21
CA GLN A 55 -28.74 12.17 25.02
C GLN A 55 -28.01 13.48 25.35
N GLN A 56 -28.35 14.12 26.48
CA GLN A 56 -27.65 15.32 26.92
C GLN A 56 -26.18 15.04 27.21
N GLN A 57 -25.88 13.95 27.89
CA GLN A 57 -24.50 13.55 28.18
C GLN A 57 -23.72 13.27 26.89
N ALA A 58 -24.28 12.49 25.97
CA ALA A 58 -23.66 12.22 24.68
C ALA A 58 -23.46 13.50 23.84
N THR A 59 -24.38 14.47 23.93
CA THR A 59 -24.22 15.78 23.27
C THR A 59 -23.04 16.56 23.83
N ARG A 60 -22.84 16.56 25.15
CA ARG A 60 -21.66 17.18 25.79
C ARG A 60 -20.37 16.54 25.33
N GLU A 61 -20.34 15.21 25.23
CA GLU A 61 -19.19 14.46 24.73
C GLU A 61 -18.88 14.81 23.27
N ALA A 62 -19.89 14.86 22.41
CA ALA A 62 -19.72 15.25 21.01
C ALA A 62 -19.26 16.72 20.84
N LEU A 63 -19.75 17.64 21.67
CA LEU A 63 -19.24 19.02 21.72
C LEU A 63 -17.77 19.07 22.15
N ALA A 64 -17.37 18.23 23.12
CA ALA A 64 -15.99 18.13 23.57
C ALA A 64 -15.04 17.60 22.47
N LEU A 65 -15.52 16.71 21.58
CA LEU A 65 -14.75 16.25 20.42
C LEU A 65 -14.50 17.35 19.40
N TRP A 66 -15.41 18.31 19.24
CA TRP A 66 -15.18 19.45 18.36
C TRP A 66 -14.24 20.49 18.99
N SER A 67 -14.34 20.72 20.31
CA SER A 67 -13.44 21.63 21.02
C SER A 67 -12.03 21.06 21.22
N SER A 68 -11.84 19.74 21.13
CA SER A 68 -10.50 19.14 21.18
C SER A 68 -9.68 19.49 19.94
N VAL A 69 -10.31 19.62 18.77
CA VAL A 69 -9.61 19.79 17.49
C VAL A 69 -9.51 21.24 17.02
N ALA A 70 -10.42 22.13 17.47
CA ALA A 70 -10.47 23.53 17.06
C ALA A 70 -10.74 24.48 18.23
N ASN A 71 -10.43 25.78 18.09
CA ASN A 71 -10.59 26.79 19.14
C ASN A 71 -12.06 27.21 19.35
N ILE A 72 -12.89 26.26 19.73
CA ILE A 72 -14.31 26.43 20.03
C ILE A 72 -14.52 26.15 21.51
N THR A 73 -15.08 27.11 22.23
CA THR A 73 -15.46 26.94 23.64
C THR A 73 -16.97 26.84 23.77
N PHE A 74 -17.47 25.74 24.32
CA PHE A 74 -18.90 25.54 24.57
C PHE A 74 -19.25 25.81 26.03
N ILE A 75 -20.31 26.59 26.26
CA ILE A 75 -20.78 26.93 27.62
C ILE A 75 -22.25 26.53 27.74
N GLU A 76 -22.54 25.57 28.62
CA GLU A 76 -23.93 25.20 28.91
C GLU A 76 -24.65 26.31 29.66
N THR A 77 -25.89 26.58 29.26
CA THR A 77 -26.78 27.55 29.89
C THR A 77 -28.15 26.93 30.10
N THR A 78 -28.93 27.51 31.03
CA THR A 78 -30.30 27.06 31.32
C THR A 78 -31.35 27.71 30.42
N GLY A 79 -30.93 28.58 29.49
CA GLY A 79 -31.81 29.47 28.75
C GLY A 79 -31.06 30.35 27.76
N GLY A 80 -31.55 30.46 26.53
CA GLY A 80 -31.05 31.43 25.55
C GLY A 80 -29.71 31.05 24.90
N GLY A 81 -29.38 29.76 24.89
CA GLY A 81 -28.22 29.22 24.19
C GLY A 81 -28.24 29.55 22.70
N GLN A 82 -27.06 29.74 22.11
CA GLN A 82 -26.90 29.88 20.66
C GLN A 82 -27.11 28.56 19.95
N LEU A 83 -26.62 27.45 20.53
CA LEU A 83 -26.91 26.10 20.07
C LEU A 83 -28.01 25.49 20.93
N ARG A 84 -29.04 24.93 20.30
CA ARG A 84 -30.23 24.42 20.99
C ARG A 84 -30.53 22.99 20.61
N PHE A 85 -30.53 22.12 21.60
CA PHE A 85 -30.64 20.68 21.38
C PHE A 85 -31.99 20.16 21.85
N GLY A 86 -32.70 19.45 20.96
CA GLY A 86 -33.99 18.83 21.25
C GLY A 86 -34.18 17.52 20.49
N THR A 87 -35.39 16.97 20.58
CA THR A 87 -35.80 15.83 19.76
C THR A 87 -37.19 16.10 19.17
N ASN A 88 -37.49 15.52 18.02
CA ASN A 88 -38.81 15.56 17.43
C ASN A 88 -39.09 14.28 16.63
N ASN A 89 -40.32 14.12 16.16
CA ASN A 89 -40.72 13.00 15.34
C ASN A 89 -40.45 13.30 13.86
N GLN A 90 -39.48 12.59 13.28
CA GLN A 90 -39.07 12.72 11.87
C GLN A 90 -39.49 11.49 11.04
N GLY A 91 -40.33 10.61 11.59
CA GLY A 91 -40.74 9.36 10.96
C GLY A 91 -39.55 8.45 10.64
N SER A 92 -39.57 7.82 9.46
CA SER A 92 -38.47 7.00 8.94
C SER A 92 -37.60 7.72 7.90
N GLY A 93 -37.78 9.04 7.74
CA GLY A 93 -37.16 9.82 6.68
C GLY A 93 -35.80 10.41 7.03
N SER A 94 -35.49 10.59 8.32
CA SER A 94 -34.19 11.08 8.79
C SER A 94 -33.83 10.54 10.17
N SER A 95 -32.55 10.58 10.51
CA SER A 95 -32.01 10.22 11.82
C SER A 95 -31.89 11.42 12.75
N ALA A 96 -31.65 12.60 12.19
CA ALA A 96 -31.64 13.90 12.85
C ALA A 96 -31.63 15.02 11.78
N TYR A 97 -31.66 16.28 12.21
CA TYR A 97 -31.24 17.41 11.38
C TYR A 97 -30.79 18.57 12.26
N ALA A 98 -29.98 19.45 11.68
CA ALA A 98 -29.49 20.67 12.30
C ALA A 98 -29.53 21.85 11.34
N TYR A 99 -29.62 23.05 11.91
CA TYR A 99 -29.54 24.30 11.15
C TYR A 99 -28.09 24.81 11.09
N LEU A 100 -27.70 25.28 9.91
CA LEU A 100 -26.40 25.93 9.67
C LEU A 100 -26.40 27.36 10.28
N PRO A 101 -25.23 27.87 10.71
CA PRO A 101 -25.08 29.25 11.16
C PRO A 101 -25.16 30.21 9.97
N GLU A 102 -26.34 30.72 9.66
CA GLU A 102 -26.58 31.68 8.57
C GLU A 102 -26.32 33.14 9.00
N PRO A 103 -25.93 34.05 8.09
CA PRO A 103 -25.77 35.46 8.41
C PRO A 103 -27.02 36.08 9.05
N GLY A 104 -26.87 36.63 10.25
CA GLY A 104 -27.96 37.25 11.00
C GLY A 104 -28.78 36.28 11.86
N VAL A 105 -28.52 34.98 11.78
CA VAL A 105 -29.08 33.98 12.70
C VAL A 105 -28.23 33.94 13.98
N THR A 106 -28.88 34.15 15.13
CA THR A 106 -28.20 34.16 16.44
C THR A 106 -28.34 32.86 17.21
N GLN A 107 -29.26 31.98 16.76
CA GLN A 107 -29.63 30.73 17.42
C GLN A 107 -29.90 29.68 16.35
N VAL A 108 -29.32 28.48 16.52
CA VAL A 108 -29.57 27.33 15.65
C VAL A 108 -30.00 26.14 16.48
N GLU A 109 -30.93 25.37 15.94
CA GLU A 109 -31.45 24.17 16.56
C GLU A 109 -30.88 22.89 15.93
N LEU A 110 -30.79 21.84 16.73
CA LEU A 110 -30.53 20.46 16.33
C LEU A 110 -31.61 19.58 16.95
N TYR A 111 -32.28 18.79 16.11
CA TYR A 111 -33.28 17.83 16.56
C TYR A 111 -32.87 16.41 16.20
N LEU A 112 -32.72 15.55 17.22
CA LEU A 112 -32.61 14.11 17.02
C LEU A 112 -33.99 13.51 16.73
N ASN A 113 -34.06 12.53 15.82
CA ASN A 113 -35.29 11.79 15.60
C ASN A 113 -35.62 10.90 16.82
N ASN A 114 -36.77 11.12 17.44
CA ASN A 114 -37.24 10.33 18.58
C ASN A 114 -38.01 9.05 18.23
N GLN A 115 -38.13 8.71 16.94
CA GLN A 115 -38.67 7.42 16.49
C GLN A 115 -37.59 6.33 16.34
N GLY A 116 -36.32 6.72 16.17
CA GLY A 116 -35.20 5.80 15.98
C GLY A 116 -34.55 5.38 17.31
N GLY A 117 -34.57 4.09 17.64
CA GLY A 117 -33.96 3.58 18.88
C GLY A 117 -32.44 3.79 18.98
N TYR A 118 -31.75 3.96 17.85
CA TYR A 118 -30.32 4.24 17.79
C TYR A 118 -29.93 5.59 18.41
N ASN A 119 -30.82 6.58 18.45
CA ASN A 119 -30.62 7.87 19.12
C ASN A 119 -30.73 7.77 20.66
N GLY A 120 -30.78 6.56 21.21
CA GLY A 120 -30.63 6.27 22.64
C GLY A 120 -29.44 5.38 22.98
N ILE A 121 -28.58 5.02 22.00
CA ILE A 121 -27.45 4.09 22.17
C ILE A 121 -26.15 4.79 21.76
N TYR A 122 -25.31 5.10 22.74
CA TYR A 122 -24.06 5.85 22.56
C TYR A 122 -22.77 5.06 22.86
N THR A 123 -22.82 3.73 22.70
CA THR A 123 -21.61 2.91 22.73
C THR A 123 -20.70 3.28 21.54
N PRO A 124 -19.37 3.43 21.71
CA PRO A 124 -18.46 3.70 20.61
C PRO A 124 -18.64 2.73 19.43
N GLY A 125 -18.63 3.24 18.21
CA GLY A 125 -18.84 2.47 16.98
C GLY A 125 -20.30 2.26 16.58
N THR A 126 -21.29 2.62 17.42
CA THR A 126 -22.71 2.60 17.03
C THR A 126 -23.09 3.88 16.28
N PHE A 127 -24.30 3.88 15.69
CA PHE A 127 -24.75 4.99 14.86
C PHE A 127 -25.05 6.29 15.65
N GLY A 128 -25.55 6.18 16.89
CA GLY A 128 -25.96 7.33 17.71
C GLY A 128 -24.86 8.38 17.92
N PRO A 129 -23.63 8.01 18.33
CA PRO A 129 -22.51 8.95 18.44
C PRO A 129 -22.18 9.65 17.11
N SER A 130 -22.16 8.92 16.00
CA SER A 130 -21.87 9.49 14.67
C SER A 130 -22.93 10.50 14.25
N VAL A 131 -24.22 10.24 14.51
CA VAL A 131 -25.30 11.22 14.28
C VAL A 131 -25.04 12.51 15.06
N LEU A 132 -24.66 12.44 16.34
CA LEU A 132 -24.39 13.67 17.12
C LEU A 132 -23.19 14.45 16.59
N VAL A 133 -22.08 13.78 16.30
CA VAL A 133 -20.88 14.45 15.76
C VAL A 133 -21.20 15.13 14.44
N HIS A 134 -21.88 14.43 13.53
CA HIS A 134 -22.34 14.92 12.24
C HIS A 134 -23.21 16.18 12.37
N GLU A 135 -24.30 16.08 13.14
CA GLU A 135 -25.28 17.17 13.23
C GLU A 135 -24.71 18.40 13.96
N ILE A 136 -23.83 18.20 14.95
CA ILE A 136 -23.11 19.31 15.56
C ILE A 136 -22.18 19.96 14.52
N GLY A 137 -21.55 19.19 13.63
CA GLY A 137 -20.78 19.71 12.50
C GLY A 137 -21.58 20.72 11.65
N HIS A 138 -22.85 20.43 11.37
CA HIS A 138 -23.75 21.40 10.72
C HIS A 138 -23.96 22.67 11.55
N THR A 139 -24.24 22.55 12.85
CA THR A 139 -24.41 23.74 13.71
C THR A 139 -23.15 24.63 13.78
N LEU A 140 -21.99 24.06 13.48
CA LEU A 140 -20.70 24.74 13.43
C LEU A 140 -20.33 25.23 12.03
N GLY A 141 -21.09 24.88 10.99
CA GLY A 141 -20.95 25.42 9.66
C GLY A 141 -20.39 24.48 8.60
N LEU A 142 -20.36 23.17 8.85
CA LEU A 142 -20.04 22.18 7.83
C LEU A 142 -21.30 21.78 7.04
N LYS A 143 -21.19 21.61 5.72
CA LYS A 143 -22.20 21.00 4.84
C LYS A 143 -21.81 19.56 4.50
N HIS A 144 -22.74 18.82 3.92
CA HIS A 144 -22.42 17.53 3.31
C HIS A 144 -21.44 17.70 2.13
N PRO A 145 -20.56 16.71 1.92
CA PRO A 145 -19.53 16.77 0.89
C PRO A 145 -20.02 16.43 -0.52
N GLY A 146 -21.28 16.01 -0.69
CA GLY A 146 -21.86 15.62 -1.99
C GLY A 146 -23.28 16.14 -2.21
N ASP A 147 -23.77 16.02 -3.45
CA ASP A 147 -25.10 16.49 -3.87
C ASP A 147 -26.21 15.46 -3.57
N TYR A 148 -26.40 15.14 -2.30
CA TYR A 148 -27.38 14.13 -1.87
C TYR A 148 -28.14 14.49 -0.58
N ASN A 149 -28.35 15.79 -0.33
CA ASN A 149 -29.32 16.21 0.68
C ASN A 149 -30.72 15.65 0.37
N SER A 150 -31.62 15.63 1.36
CA SER A 150 -33.04 15.28 1.15
C SER A 150 -33.72 16.13 0.06
N THR A 151 -33.16 17.29 -0.29
CA THR A 151 -33.60 18.14 -1.41
C THR A 151 -32.63 18.25 -2.59
N GLY A 152 -31.34 17.92 -2.42
CA GLY A 152 -30.25 18.24 -3.36
C GLY A 152 -30.09 19.74 -3.62
N ASP A 153 -28.86 20.24 -3.78
CA ASP A 153 -28.65 21.56 -4.39
C ASP A 153 -27.30 21.56 -5.10
N PRO A 154 -27.27 21.38 -6.42
CA PRO A 154 -26.03 21.31 -7.19
C PRO A 154 -25.25 22.63 -7.16
N ASN A 155 -25.86 23.73 -6.70
CA ASN A 155 -25.19 25.02 -6.53
C ASN A 155 -24.38 25.11 -5.23
N LEU A 156 -24.48 24.13 -4.33
CA LEU A 156 -23.69 24.04 -3.09
C LEU A 156 -22.30 23.41 -3.30
N GLY A 157 -21.89 23.17 -4.56
CA GLY A 157 -20.53 22.77 -4.87
C GLY A 157 -19.48 23.80 -4.37
N PRO A 158 -18.21 23.40 -4.28
CA PRO A 158 -17.64 22.14 -4.74
C PRO A 158 -18.02 20.95 -3.85
N PHE A 159 -17.83 19.74 -4.37
CA PHE A 159 -18.08 18.46 -3.72
C PHE A 159 -16.81 17.60 -3.72
N LEU A 160 -16.75 16.62 -2.82
CA LEU A 160 -15.66 15.65 -2.78
C LEU A 160 -15.77 14.63 -3.93
N PRO A 161 -14.65 14.13 -4.46
CA PRO A 161 -14.63 12.93 -5.30
C PRO A 161 -15.19 11.71 -4.56
N SER A 162 -15.78 10.77 -5.30
CA SER A 162 -16.36 9.55 -4.73
C SER A 162 -15.37 8.70 -3.92
N SER A 163 -14.06 8.79 -4.20
CA SER A 163 -13.02 8.08 -3.45
C SER A 163 -12.82 8.60 -2.02
N THR A 164 -13.22 9.84 -1.75
CA THR A 164 -13.04 10.51 -0.45
C THR A 164 -14.34 11.02 0.15
N ASP A 165 -15.44 10.97 -0.59
CA ASP A 165 -16.78 11.15 -0.05
C ASP A 165 -17.25 9.86 0.63
N ASN A 166 -16.75 9.63 1.85
CA ASN A 166 -17.18 8.54 2.71
C ASN A 166 -16.75 8.80 4.16
N LEU A 167 -17.27 7.99 5.08
CA LEU A 167 -17.05 8.09 6.52
C LEU A 167 -15.59 7.85 6.97
N ASP A 168 -14.67 7.38 6.11
CA ASP A 168 -13.25 7.31 6.48
C ASP A 168 -12.64 8.72 6.55
N TYR A 169 -13.15 9.66 5.73
CA TYR A 169 -12.59 11.01 5.59
C TYR A 169 -13.41 12.08 6.30
N THR A 170 -14.73 11.94 6.38
CA THR A 170 -15.62 12.94 6.97
C THR A 170 -16.90 12.33 7.55
N GLN A 171 -17.25 12.74 8.76
CA GLN A 171 -18.54 12.46 9.40
C GLN A 171 -19.70 13.02 8.59
N MET A 172 -19.47 14.05 7.77
CA MET A 172 -20.50 14.71 6.97
C MET A 172 -20.95 13.88 5.77
N SER A 173 -20.28 12.78 5.44
CA SER A 173 -20.70 11.88 4.35
C SER A 173 -21.84 10.95 4.77
N TYR A 174 -22.70 10.60 3.83
CA TYR A 174 -23.69 9.52 4.01
C TYR A 174 -23.19 8.14 3.56
N ILE A 175 -21.98 8.08 3.02
CA ILE A 175 -21.44 6.86 2.42
C ILE A 175 -20.55 6.15 3.43
N GLN A 176 -20.97 4.96 3.86
CA GLN A 176 -20.08 4.09 4.64
C GLN A 176 -18.99 3.51 3.76
N SER A 177 -17.75 3.53 4.27
CA SER A 177 -16.65 2.80 3.65
C SER A 177 -16.74 1.31 3.98
N SER A 178 -16.27 0.45 3.07
CA SER A 178 -16.14 -0.99 3.35
C SER A 178 -15.14 -1.30 4.48
N SER A 179 -14.23 -0.36 4.77
CA SER A 179 -13.21 -0.49 5.82
C SER A 179 -13.80 -0.45 7.24
N SER A 180 -14.96 0.18 7.43
CA SER A 180 -15.59 0.38 8.74
C SER A 180 -16.31 -0.87 9.26
N ARG A 181 -16.50 -1.90 8.41
CA ARG A 181 -17.08 -3.22 8.76
C ARG A 181 -18.41 -3.12 9.53
N GLY A 182 -19.23 -2.11 9.22
CA GLY A 182 -20.52 -1.87 9.85
C GLY A 182 -20.46 -1.11 11.19
N THR A 183 -19.29 -0.56 11.55
CA THR A 183 -19.14 0.40 12.65
C THR A 183 -19.09 1.83 12.11
N TYR A 184 -19.34 2.81 12.99
CA TYR A 184 -19.32 4.22 12.66
C TYR A 184 -18.14 4.93 13.32
N PRO A 185 -17.59 5.99 12.70
CA PRO A 185 -16.49 6.72 13.30
C PRO A 185 -16.93 7.47 14.56
N VAL A 186 -16.02 7.60 15.53
CA VAL A 186 -16.32 8.11 16.88
C VAL A 186 -15.72 9.49 17.17
N THR A 187 -15.02 10.09 16.22
CA THR A 187 -14.44 11.45 16.29
C THR A 187 -14.80 12.25 15.03
N PRO A 188 -14.61 13.58 15.00
CA PRO A 188 -14.35 14.27 13.75
C PRO A 188 -13.23 13.54 12.98
N MET A 189 -13.43 13.34 11.68
CA MET A 189 -12.50 12.65 10.80
C MET A 189 -11.58 13.63 10.07
N LEU A 190 -10.64 13.11 9.28
CA LEU A 190 -9.53 13.84 8.69
C LEU A 190 -9.93 15.20 8.06
N TYR A 191 -10.98 15.23 7.24
CA TYR A 191 -11.43 16.44 6.58
C TYR A 191 -12.35 17.30 7.45
N ASP A 192 -13.04 16.70 8.42
CA ASP A 192 -13.80 17.45 9.42
C ASP A 192 -12.87 18.30 10.28
N ILE A 193 -11.76 17.71 10.74
CA ILE A 193 -10.72 18.39 11.53
C ILE A 193 -10.14 19.53 10.69
N GLN A 194 -9.70 19.24 9.46
CA GLN A 194 -9.10 20.25 8.59
C GLN A 194 -10.06 21.43 8.32
N ALA A 195 -11.33 21.16 8.02
CA ALA A 195 -12.34 22.18 7.77
C ALA A 195 -12.65 22.99 9.04
N MET A 196 -12.78 22.32 10.19
CA MET A 196 -13.10 22.99 11.46
C MET A 196 -11.95 23.87 11.95
N GLN A 197 -10.71 23.41 11.80
CA GLN A 197 -9.51 24.19 12.09
C GLN A 197 -9.36 25.37 11.14
N TYR A 198 -9.76 25.23 9.88
CA TYR A 198 -9.82 26.38 8.98
C TYR A 198 -10.85 27.41 9.46
N LEU A 199 -12.04 26.98 9.90
CA LEU A 199 -13.07 27.91 10.38
C LEU A 199 -12.70 28.62 11.68
N TYR A 200 -12.13 27.90 12.65
CA TYR A 200 -11.98 28.42 14.02
C TYR A 200 -10.55 28.39 14.58
N GLY A 201 -9.57 27.94 13.80
CA GLY A 201 -8.19 27.73 14.23
C GLY A 201 -8.00 26.42 14.99
N ALA A 202 -6.82 25.81 14.86
CA ALA A 202 -6.46 24.58 15.55
C ALA A 202 -6.29 24.76 17.06
N ASN A 203 -6.77 23.79 17.85
CA ASN A 203 -6.56 23.78 19.29
C ASN A 203 -5.18 23.20 19.62
N MET A 204 -4.19 24.09 19.75
CA MET A 204 -2.81 23.72 20.05
C MET A 204 -2.54 23.42 21.54
N SER A 205 -3.58 23.26 22.36
CA SER A 205 -3.45 22.89 23.77
C SER A 205 -3.91 21.46 24.08
N TYR A 206 -4.59 20.83 23.12
CA TYR A 206 -5.09 19.47 23.26
C TYR A 206 -3.98 18.47 22.98
N HIS A 207 -3.65 17.62 23.97
CA HIS A 207 -2.55 16.66 23.88
C HIS A 207 -1.26 17.31 23.32
N ALA A 208 -0.72 18.28 24.05
CA ALA A 208 0.54 18.96 23.68
C ALA A 208 1.76 18.33 24.37
N GLY A 209 1.59 17.13 24.93
CA GLY A 209 2.59 16.39 25.69
C GLY A 209 2.97 15.10 24.97
N ASN A 210 3.68 14.21 25.67
CA ASN A 210 3.97 12.90 25.09
C ASN A 210 2.79 11.97 25.36
N ASP A 211 2.18 11.47 24.29
CA ASP A 211 0.97 10.66 24.38
C ASP A 211 1.17 9.24 23.79
N VAL A 212 0.39 8.29 24.30
CA VAL A 212 0.35 6.90 23.78
C VAL A 212 -1.10 6.59 23.41
N TYR A 213 -1.31 6.25 22.14
CA TYR A 213 -2.60 5.87 21.59
C TYR A 213 -2.62 4.35 21.36
N SER A 214 -3.31 3.61 22.23
CA SER A 214 -3.37 2.15 22.14
C SER A 214 -4.61 1.67 21.38
N PHE A 215 -4.43 0.67 20.52
CA PHE A 215 -5.44 0.12 19.63
C PHE A 215 -5.53 -1.41 19.75
N GLY A 216 -6.74 -1.94 19.55
CA GLY A 216 -7.01 -3.38 19.50
C GLY A 216 -7.80 -3.76 18.26
N ASN A 217 -7.93 -5.07 17.99
CA ASN A 217 -8.80 -5.53 16.89
C ASN A 217 -10.23 -5.03 17.09
N GLY A 218 -10.88 -4.59 16.01
CA GLY A 218 -12.26 -4.10 16.06
C GLY A 218 -12.42 -2.66 16.56
N GLN A 219 -11.32 -1.90 16.69
CA GLN A 219 -11.34 -0.47 16.98
C GLN A 219 -12.33 0.26 16.06
N ALA A 220 -13.26 1.02 16.63
CA ALA A 220 -14.15 1.87 15.85
C ALA A 220 -13.33 2.97 15.16
N PRO A 221 -13.68 3.37 13.92
CA PRO A 221 -12.91 4.37 13.18
C PRO A 221 -12.73 5.69 13.93
N LEU A 222 -11.52 6.24 13.90
CA LEU A 222 -11.22 7.55 14.48
C LEU A 222 -10.08 8.27 13.74
N CYS A 223 -9.97 9.57 14.03
CA CYS A 223 -8.86 10.42 13.60
C CYS A 223 -8.19 11.07 14.82
N ILE A 224 -6.86 11.02 14.86
CA ILE A 224 -6.05 11.56 15.94
C ILE A 224 -5.69 13.02 15.64
N TRP A 225 -6.06 13.91 16.56
CA TRP A 225 -5.51 15.26 16.67
C TRP A 225 -4.65 15.33 17.93
N ASP A 226 -3.42 15.81 17.78
CA ASP A 226 -2.44 15.99 18.83
C ASP A 226 -1.63 17.25 18.52
N ALA A 227 -1.45 18.13 19.49
CA ALA A 227 -0.85 19.44 19.29
C ALA A 227 0.68 19.45 19.36
N GLY A 228 1.30 18.34 19.74
CA GLY A 228 2.74 18.17 19.75
C GLY A 228 3.24 17.33 20.93
N GLY A 229 4.53 17.05 20.93
CA GLY A 229 5.17 16.12 21.84
C GLY A 229 5.72 14.92 21.11
N TYR A 230 6.13 13.88 21.86
CA TYR A 230 6.54 12.60 21.32
C TYR A 230 5.42 11.58 21.48
N ASN A 231 4.80 11.19 20.37
CA ASN A 231 3.57 10.43 20.36
C ASN A 231 3.79 9.02 19.83
N THR A 232 3.19 8.03 20.49
CA THR A 232 3.33 6.61 20.13
C THR A 232 1.99 6.01 19.75
N PHE A 233 1.95 5.36 18.60
CA PHE A 233 0.89 4.45 18.20
C PHE A 233 1.19 3.04 18.69
N ASP A 234 0.31 2.50 19.53
CA ASP A 234 0.48 1.20 20.17
C ASP A 234 -0.57 0.20 19.67
N PHE A 235 -0.16 -0.64 18.73
CA PHE A 235 -0.94 -1.75 18.17
C PHE A 235 -0.63 -3.09 18.85
N SER A 236 0.03 -3.11 20.02
CA SER A 236 0.49 -4.35 20.64
C SER A 236 -0.66 -5.31 21.00
N ALA A 237 -1.88 -4.79 21.17
CA ALA A 237 -3.07 -5.58 21.44
C ALA A 237 -3.77 -6.11 20.17
N CYS A 238 -3.29 -5.75 18.98
CA CYS A 238 -3.79 -6.29 17.72
C CYS A 238 -3.20 -7.67 17.43
N THR A 239 -4.08 -8.59 17.03
CA THR A 239 -3.71 -9.90 16.52
C THR A 239 -3.89 -9.98 15.00
N GLY A 240 -3.03 -10.76 14.34
CA GLY A 240 -3.01 -10.84 12.87
C GLY A 240 -2.39 -9.61 12.21
N PHE A 241 -2.45 -9.56 10.88
CA PHE A 241 -1.77 -8.53 10.10
C PHE A 241 -2.30 -7.12 10.39
N THR A 242 -1.39 -6.14 10.56
CA THR A 242 -1.73 -4.71 10.71
C THR A 242 -1.06 -3.84 9.65
N LEU A 243 -1.69 -2.70 9.36
CA LEU A 243 -1.09 -1.61 8.60
C LEU A 243 -0.90 -0.43 9.56
N ILE A 244 0.32 0.09 9.69
CA ILE A 244 0.64 1.24 10.53
C ILE A 244 1.25 2.31 9.64
N ASP A 245 0.64 3.48 9.59
CA ASP A 245 1.10 4.63 8.82
C ASP A 245 1.22 5.82 9.76
N LEU A 246 2.47 6.27 9.99
CA LEU A 246 2.80 7.37 10.90
C LEU A 246 2.77 8.74 10.22
N ARG A 247 2.46 8.80 8.92
CA ARG A 247 2.45 10.05 8.16
C ARG A 247 1.14 10.81 8.42
N ALA A 248 1.23 12.13 8.54
CA ALA A 248 0.06 13.00 8.68
C ALA A 248 -0.91 12.81 7.48
N GLY A 249 -2.20 12.68 7.75
CA GLY A 249 -3.21 12.32 6.75
C GLY A 249 -3.22 10.84 6.33
N GLY A 250 -2.32 10.02 6.89
CA GLY A 250 -2.24 8.58 6.65
C GLY A 250 -3.33 7.79 7.37
N PHE A 251 -3.54 6.56 6.90
CA PHE A 251 -4.50 5.62 7.46
C PHE A 251 -3.79 4.33 7.88
N SER A 252 -4.09 3.92 9.10
CA SER A 252 -3.69 2.66 9.71
C SER A 252 -4.89 1.73 9.88
N GLY A 253 -4.60 0.43 10.00
CA GLY A 253 -5.58 -0.64 10.11
C GLY A 253 -5.24 -1.61 11.23
N THR A 254 -6.15 -1.74 12.20
CA THR A 254 -6.01 -2.71 13.32
C THR A 254 -6.25 -4.17 12.91
N SER A 255 -6.41 -4.45 11.63
CA SER A 255 -6.56 -5.78 11.02
C SER A 255 -6.43 -5.66 9.49
N LEU A 256 -6.22 -6.79 8.81
CA LEU A 256 -6.17 -6.86 7.36
C LEU A 256 -7.35 -6.12 6.69
N ARG A 257 -7.02 -5.14 5.83
CA ARG A 257 -7.95 -4.28 5.06
C ARG A 257 -8.82 -3.30 5.88
N ALA A 258 -8.51 -3.09 7.17
CA ALA A 258 -9.11 -1.99 7.92
C ALA A 258 -8.37 -0.67 7.65
N ASN A 259 -9.11 0.44 7.68
CA ASN A 259 -8.59 1.82 7.63
C ASN A 259 -9.26 2.63 8.76
N ASN A 260 -9.12 2.16 9.99
CA ASN A 260 -9.91 2.60 11.13
C ASN A 260 -9.14 3.49 12.11
N VAL A 261 -7.89 3.83 11.83
CA VAL A 261 -7.13 4.83 12.59
C VAL A 261 -6.50 5.78 11.59
N SER A 262 -6.76 7.07 11.70
CA SER A 262 -6.15 8.09 10.84
C SER A 262 -5.45 9.15 11.67
N ILE A 263 -4.48 9.83 11.07
CA ILE A 263 -3.75 10.95 11.69
C ILE A 263 -4.21 12.23 11.00
N ALA A 264 -4.64 13.24 11.76
CA ALA A 264 -5.00 14.53 11.20
C ALA A 264 -3.80 15.19 10.48
N TYR A 265 -4.07 16.12 9.58
CA TYR A 265 -2.99 16.92 8.99
C TYR A 265 -2.24 17.71 10.09
N ASP A 266 -0.95 17.95 9.87
CA ASP A 266 -0.05 18.68 10.77
C ASP A 266 0.20 18.03 12.15
N VAL A 267 -0.23 16.78 12.34
CA VAL A 267 0.11 15.95 13.52
C VAL A 267 1.36 15.11 13.24
N THR A 268 2.26 15.02 14.22
CA THR A 268 3.46 14.15 14.15
C THR A 268 3.32 13.00 15.15
N ILE A 269 3.48 11.77 14.67
CA ILE A 269 3.57 10.56 15.49
C ILE A 269 4.93 9.93 15.23
N GLN A 270 5.75 9.73 16.27
CA GLN A 270 7.14 9.30 16.14
C GLN A 270 7.36 7.87 16.63
N GLY A 271 6.45 7.32 17.44
CA GLY A 271 6.55 5.98 17.99
C GLY A 271 5.55 5.02 17.36
N ALA A 272 5.97 3.78 17.14
CA ALA A 272 5.08 2.67 16.81
C ALA A 272 5.44 1.40 17.61
N VAL A 273 4.42 0.70 18.10
CA VAL A 273 4.53 -0.67 18.62
C VAL A 273 3.57 -1.53 17.83
N ALA A 274 4.09 -2.54 17.15
CA ALA A 274 3.31 -3.46 16.32
C ALA A 274 2.84 -4.70 17.10
N GLY A 275 1.89 -5.41 16.51
CA GLY A 275 1.22 -6.58 17.07
C GLY A 275 1.98 -7.89 16.83
N ASN A 276 1.26 -9.02 16.78
CA ASN A 276 1.87 -10.36 16.71
C ASN A 276 1.64 -11.13 15.40
N GLY A 277 1.10 -10.48 14.36
CA GLY A 277 0.71 -11.15 13.11
C GLY A 277 1.46 -10.66 11.87
N GLY A 278 2.57 -9.94 12.04
CA GLY A 278 3.25 -9.20 10.98
C GLY A 278 2.54 -7.89 10.61
N SER A 279 3.30 -6.92 10.13
CA SER A 279 2.82 -5.56 9.89
C SER A 279 3.45 -4.98 8.64
N THR A 280 2.74 -4.05 8.00
CA THR A 280 3.39 -3.06 7.14
C THR A 280 3.41 -1.74 7.88
N VAL A 281 4.60 -1.17 8.05
CA VAL A 281 4.82 0.11 8.75
C VAL A 281 5.35 1.14 7.77
N TYR A 282 4.72 2.31 7.70
CA TYR A 282 5.22 3.49 6.99
C TYR A 282 5.62 4.54 8.02
N MET A 283 6.93 4.80 8.11
CA MET A 283 7.50 5.87 8.92
C MET A 283 7.36 7.22 8.21
N ASN A 284 7.54 8.29 8.97
CA ASN A 284 7.58 9.67 8.48
C ASN A 284 9.01 10.25 8.60
N ASP A 285 9.17 11.53 8.31
CA ASP A 285 10.49 12.17 8.22
C ASP A 285 11.00 12.74 9.57
N ALA A 286 10.29 12.51 10.69
CA ALA A 286 10.59 13.14 11.98
C ALA A 286 11.68 12.43 12.80
N GLY A 287 12.09 11.22 12.42
CA GLY A 287 12.97 10.35 13.20
C GLY A 287 12.13 9.49 14.16
N ASP A 288 11.79 8.30 13.69
CA ASP A 288 10.79 7.44 14.31
C ASP A 288 11.44 6.29 15.12
N THR A 289 10.67 5.74 16.07
CA THR A 289 11.04 4.52 16.78
C THR A 289 9.97 3.45 16.58
N LEU A 290 10.37 2.26 16.11
CA LEU A 290 9.49 1.11 15.94
C LEU A 290 9.92 -0.09 16.79
N THR A 291 8.93 -0.72 17.40
CA THR A 291 9.01 -2.09 17.94
C THR A 291 8.09 -3.01 17.11
N GLY A 292 8.64 -3.87 16.25
CA GLY A 292 7.94 -4.71 15.24
C GLY A 292 7.03 -5.80 15.81
N GLY A 293 7.38 -6.32 16.99
CA GLY A 293 6.55 -7.30 17.68
C GLY A 293 6.84 -8.72 17.21
N SER A 294 5.83 -9.44 16.71
CA SER A 294 6.03 -10.78 16.14
C SER A 294 5.42 -10.91 14.75
N GLY A 295 5.94 -11.85 13.97
CA GLY A 295 5.51 -12.09 12.59
C GLY A 295 6.45 -11.41 11.60
N SER A 296 6.21 -11.55 10.31
CA SER A 296 7.05 -10.89 9.30
C SER A 296 6.61 -9.45 9.10
N ASP A 297 7.41 -8.50 9.55
CA ASP A 297 7.17 -7.07 9.38
C ASP A 297 7.88 -6.51 8.14
N THR A 298 7.26 -5.54 7.49
CA THR A 298 7.85 -4.73 6.42
C THR A 298 7.78 -3.27 6.79
N VAL A 299 8.94 -2.61 6.89
CA VAL A 299 9.06 -1.24 7.37
C VAL A 299 9.60 -0.36 6.26
N TYR A 300 8.84 0.64 5.85
CA TYR A 300 9.26 1.66 4.89
C TYR A 300 9.75 2.88 5.67
N THR A 301 11.04 3.20 5.53
CA THR A 301 11.65 4.32 6.26
C THR A 301 11.33 5.66 5.61
N GLY A 302 11.37 6.72 6.42
CA GLY A 302 11.33 8.10 5.95
C GLY A 302 12.73 8.65 5.70
N ALA A 303 12.85 9.98 5.64
CA ALA A 303 14.13 10.68 5.64
C ALA A 303 14.69 10.94 7.05
N GLY A 304 13.91 10.63 8.10
CA GLY A 304 14.29 10.75 9.50
C GLY A 304 15.48 9.86 9.87
N SER A 305 15.99 10.02 11.09
CA SER A 305 16.96 9.09 11.67
C SER A 305 16.21 8.15 12.60
N ASP A 306 15.98 6.92 12.14
CA ASP A 306 15.02 6.02 12.76
C ASP A 306 15.71 4.96 13.65
N VAL A 307 14.98 4.44 14.65
CA VAL A 307 15.39 3.28 15.45
C VAL A 307 14.38 2.16 15.28
N ILE A 308 14.81 1.05 14.71
CA ILE A 308 13.94 -0.04 14.27
C ILE A 308 14.35 -1.34 14.96
N HIS A 309 13.41 -1.92 15.72
CA HIS A 309 13.54 -3.25 16.28
C HIS A 309 12.55 -4.19 15.58
N GLY A 310 13.03 -5.10 14.72
CA GLY A 310 12.17 -6.09 14.06
C GLY A 310 11.56 -7.09 15.05
N ASN A 311 12.39 -7.55 16.00
CA ASN A 311 12.07 -8.56 17.02
C ASN A 311 11.88 -9.97 16.42
N ASP A 312 10.75 -10.63 16.68
CA ASP A 312 10.56 -12.04 16.35
C ASP A 312 9.91 -12.16 14.97
N GLY A 313 10.65 -12.64 13.97
CA GLY A 313 10.06 -12.66 12.64
C GLY A 313 11.05 -12.91 11.54
N SER A 314 10.61 -12.62 10.32
CA SER A 314 11.50 -12.40 9.20
C SER A 314 11.16 -11.01 8.70
N ASP A 315 11.97 -10.04 9.11
CA ASP A 315 11.66 -8.63 9.00
C ASP A 315 12.44 -7.98 7.87
N THR A 316 11.76 -7.07 7.16
CA THR A 316 12.32 -6.34 6.02
C THR A 316 12.25 -4.84 6.27
N VAL A 317 13.38 -4.15 6.16
CA VAL A 317 13.44 -2.68 6.15
C VAL A 317 13.71 -2.20 4.74
N VAL A 318 12.84 -1.33 4.23
CA VAL A 318 12.82 -0.84 2.86
C VAL A 318 13.29 0.61 2.82
N PHE A 319 14.36 0.85 2.06
CA PHE A 319 14.94 2.16 1.82
C PHE A 319 14.63 2.64 0.39
N ASN A 320 14.14 3.87 0.27
CA ASN A 320 13.86 4.47 -1.03
C ASN A 320 15.13 5.05 -1.68
N GLY A 321 15.89 4.20 -2.37
CA GLY A 321 17.08 4.57 -3.13
C GLY A 321 17.92 3.36 -3.52
N ALA A 322 18.84 3.53 -4.46
CA ALA A 322 19.77 2.46 -4.82
C ALA A 322 20.79 2.22 -3.70
N TYR A 323 21.23 0.98 -3.47
CA TYR A 323 22.16 0.62 -2.41
C TYR A 323 23.42 1.50 -2.35
N ALA A 324 23.96 1.87 -3.51
CA ALA A 324 25.15 2.72 -3.64
C ALA A 324 24.99 4.14 -3.08
N THR A 325 23.76 4.61 -2.83
CA THR A 325 23.51 5.92 -2.17
C THR A 325 23.59 5.84 -0.65
N PHE A 326 23.68 4.63 -0.10
CA PHE A 326 23.72 4.40 1.35
C PHE A 326 25.07 3.86 1.80
N SER A 327 25.44 4.21 3.02
CA SER A 327 26.52 3.57 3.75
C SER A 327 25.90 2.59 4.75
N VAL A 328 26.11 1.29 4.54
CA VAL A 328 25.60 0.24 5.41
C VAL A 328 26.75 -0.40 6.17
N SER A 329 26.61 -0.51 7.49
CA SER A 329 27.61 -1.11 8.36
C SER A 329 26.97 -1.90 9.49
N ARG A 330 27.68 -2.90 10.01
CA ARG A 330 27.21 -3.73 11.12
C ARG A 330 28.25 -3.77 12.22
N SER A 331 27.79 -3.67 13.48
CA SER A 331 28.61 -3.81 14.68
C SER A 331 27.85 -4.64 15.71
N GLY A 332 28.19 -5.92 15.82
CA GLY A 332 27.41 -6.88 16.61
C GLY A 332 26.02 -7.09 16.01
N ASP A 333 24.97 -6.89 16.81
CA ASP A 333 23.57 -7.03 16.38
C ASP A 333 23.00 -5.75 15.77
N GLN A 334 23.74 -4.63 15.86
CA GLN A 334 23.34 -3.35 15.32
C GLN A 334 23.74 -3.22 13.86
N ILE A 335 22.79 -2.84 13.01
CA ILE A 335 23.03 -2.38 11.65
C ILE A 335 22.78 -0.88 11.60
N VAL A 336 23.68 -0.14 10.97
CA VAL A 336 23.55 1.30 10.74
C VAL A 336 23.52 1.57 9.25
N VAL A 337 22.46 2.23 8.80
CA VAL A 337 22.28 2.67 7.41
C VAL A 337 22.29 4.20 7.39
N LYS A 338 23.19 4.79 6.60
CA LYS A 338 23.28 6.25 6.43
C LYS A 338 22.98 6.65 5.00
N GLY A 339 22.24 7.73 4.80
CA GLY A 339 21.99 8.29 3.46
C GLY A 339 20.97 9.42 3.50
N LEU A 340 19.70 9.08 3.76
CA LEU A 340 18.62 10.06 3.95
C LEU A 340 18.64 10.60 5.39
N GLY A 341 18.73 9.70 6.36
CA GLY A 341 19.06 9.96 7.75
C GLY A 341 20.14 8.98 8.23
N GLU A 342 20.19 8.75 9.55
CA GLU A 342 20.99 7.69 10.18
C GLU A 342 20.06 6.71 10.89
N ASP A 343 19.81 5.57 10.25
CA ASP A 343 18.88 4.55 10.73
C ASP A 343 19.63 3.44 11.46
N VAL A 344 19.09 3.04 12.62
CA VAL A 344 19.66 2.01 13.49
C VAL A 344 18.70 0.84 13.59
N LEU A 345 19.13 -0.32 13.09
CA LEU A 345 18.30 -1.52 12.97
C LEU A 345 18.80 -2.63 13.89
N TYR A 346 17.86 -3.35 14.52
CA TYR A 346 18.10 -4.53 15.33
C TYR A 346 17.10 -5.64 14.98
N GLY A 347 17.57 -6.88 14.92
CA GLY A 347 16.71 -8.04 14.64
C GLY A 347 15.95 -7.90 13.32
N VAL A 348 16.67 -7.50 12.26
CA VAL A 348 16.15 -7.38 10.90
C VAL A 348 16.91 -8.36 10.03
N GLU A 349 16.20 -9.16 9.23
CA GLU A 349 16.80 -10.19 8.37
C GLU A 349 17.14 -9.64 6.98
N THR A 350 16.34 -8.71 6.46
CA THR A 350 16.47 -8.23 5.08
C THR A 350 16.44 -6.70 5.00
N LEU A 351 17.39 -6.12 4.28
CA LEU A 351 17.34 -4.73 3.85
C LEU A 351 17.00 -4.70 2.35
N GLN A 352 15.93 -3.99 1.98
CA GLN A 352 15.52 -3.79 0.60
C GLN A 352 15.87 -2.38 0.15
N PHE A 353 16.57 -2.29 -0.98
CA PHE A 353 16.87 -1.06 -1.70
C PHE A 353 16.14 -1.08 -3.05
N ALA A 354 16.14 0.05 -3.76
CA ALA A 354 15.45 0.16 -5.06
C ALA A 354 16.03 -0.77 -6.14
N ASP A 355 17.31 -1.13 -6.03
CA ASP A 355 18.04 -1.94 -7.01
C ASP A 355 18.40 -3.36 -6.51
N ARG A 356 18.31 -3.65 -5.21
CA ARG A 356 18.69 -4.96 -4.64
C ARG A 356 18.12 -5.24 -3.25
N PHE A 357 18.17 -6.52 -2.87
CA PHE A 357 18.02 -6.97 -1.49
C PHE A 357 19.39 -7.29 -0.90
N VAL A 358 19.56 -7.02 0.39
CA VAL A 358 20.77 -7.33 1.16
C VAL A 358 20.35 -8.13 2.38
N SER A 359 20.87 -9.34 2.53
CA SER A 359 20.70 -10.09 3.77
C SER A 359 21.49 -9.41 4.87
N ALA A 360 20.85 -9.19 6.02
CA ALA A 360 21.47 -8.58 7.18
C ALA A 360 22.70 -9.37 7.69
N SER A 361 22.72 -10.69 7.47
CA SER A 361 23.85 -11.57 7.78
C SER A 361 25.11 -11.25 6.98
N ASP A 362 24.96 -10.65 5.80
CA ASP A 362 26.04 -10.47 4.83
C ASP A 362 26.74 -9.11 5.04
N ILE A 363 26.14 -8.23 5.84
CA ILE A 363 26.70 -6.91 6.16
C ILE A 363 27.92 -7.10 7.07
N GLY A 364 29.10 -6.82 6.52
CA GLY A 364 30.39 -6.98 7.21
C GLY A 364 31.00 -8.38 7.06
N ALA A 365 30.38 -9.29 6.30
CA ALA A 365 31.04 -10.51 5.85
C ALA A 365 32.21 -10.18 4.91
N PRO A 366 33.29 -10.99 4.87
CA PRO A 366 34.38 -10.78 3.93
C PRO A 366 33.83 -10.82 2.50
N GLN A 367 33.85 -9.69 1.82
CA GLN A 367 33.52 -9.61 0.40
C GLN A 367 34.64 -10.30 -0.39
N THR A 368 34.33 -11.39 -1.08
CA THR A 368 35.21 -11.90 -2.13
C THR A 368 35.02 -11.02 -3.36
N ALA A 369 36.12 -10.54 -3.95
CA ALA A 369 36.13 -9.50 -4.98
C ALA A 369 35.08 -9.74 -6.08
N GLY A 370 34.19 -8.75 -6.28
CA GLY A 370 33.27 -8.71 -7.42
C GLY A 370 34.00 -8.59 -8.75
N GLY A 371 33.30 -8.90 -9.84
CA GLY A 371 33.81 -8.79 -11.20
C GLY A 371 33.93 -7.34 -11.68
N THR A 372 34.38 -7.22 -12.92
CA THR A 372 34.65 -5.96 -13.62
C THR A 372 33.51 -5.64 -14.59
N SER A 373 33.76 -4.80 -15.59
CA SER A 373 32.81 -4.56 -16.68
C SER A 373 33.07 -5.48 -17.90
N GLY A 374 33.87 -6.53 -17.73
CA GLY A 374 34.17 -7.52 -18.75
C GLY A 374 33.59 -8.88 -18.37
N ASN A 375 33.83 -9.91 -19.20
CA ASN A 375 33.40 -11.26 -18.89
C ASN A 375 34.39 -11.90 -17.91
N ASP A 376 34.01 -12.04 -16.65
CA ASP A 376 34.88 -12.49 -15.58
C ASP A 376 34.71 -13.98 -15.24
N TRP A 377 35.81 -14.58 -14.77
CA TRP A 377 35.85 -15.94 -14.24
C TRP A 377 36.20 -15.87 -12.75
N LEU A 378 35.17 -15.91 -11.92
CA LEU A 378 35.26 -15.83 -10.47
C LEU A 378 35.29 -17.24 -9.87
N THR A 379 35.98 -17.43 -8.74
CA THR A 379 36.02 -18.71 -8.02
C THR A 379 35.40 -18.54 -6.65
N ALA A 380 34.30 -19.26 -6.39
CA ALA A 380 33.68 -19.31 -5.08
C ALA A 380 34.68 -19.85 -4.05
N GLN A 381 34.72 -19.19 -2.90
CA GLN A 381 35.53 -19.57 -1.76
C GLN A 381 34.69 -20.41 -0.79
N PRO A 382 35.29 -20.95 0.28
CA PRO A 382 34.52 -21.51 1.37
C PRO A 382 33.94 -20.41 2.26
N GLY A 383 32.63 -20.43 2.49
CA GLY A 383 31.98 -19.50 3.41
C GLY A 383 30.59 -19.10 2.91
N ASN A 384 30.09 -17.98 3.44
CA ASN A 384 28.97 -17.25 2.86
C ASN A 384 29.54 -16.05 2.12
N GLU A 385 29.26 -15.94 0.83
CA GLU A 385 29.76 -14.85 0.00
C GLU A 385 28.65 -13.99 -0.59
N SER A 386 28.92 -12.69 -0.70
CA SER A 386 28.13 -11.79 -1.54
C SER A 386 28.97 -11.46 -2.77
N ILE A 387 28.49 -11.90 -3.94
CA ILE A 387 29.23 -11.83 -5.19
C ILE A 387 28.43 -11.00 -6.19
N ASP A 388 29.04 -9.92 -6.67
CA ASP A 388 28.55 -9.11 -7.79
C ASP A 388 29.47 -9.35 -8.99
N GLY A 389 28.98 -10.00 -10.05
CA GLY A 389 29.78 -10.26 -11.24
C GLY A 389 30.08 -9.00 -12.06
N GLY A 390 29.34 -7.91 -11.84
CA GLY A 390 29.55 -6.66 -12.56
C GLY A 390 28.77 -6.59 -13.87
N ALA A 391 29.41 -6.21 -14.96
CA ALA A 391 28.76 -6.16 -16.27
C ALA A 391 29.52 -7.05 -17.25
N GLY A 392 28.82 -7.83 -18.05
CA GLY A 392 29.47 -8.79 -18.93
C GLY A 392 28.71 -10.10 -18.92
N LEU A 393 29.37 -11.16 -19.38
CA LEU A 393 28.93 -12.54 -19.17
C LEU A 393 29.84 -13.16 -18.12
N ASP A 394 29.37 -13.17 -16.88
CA ASP A 394 30.18 -13.53 -15.72
C ASP A 394 29.96 -14.98 -15.28
N THR A 395 31.06 -15.66 -14.99
CA THR A 395 31.07 -17.08 -14.61
C THR A 395 31.62 -17.23 -13.20
N LEU A 396 30.80 -17.75 -12.28
CA LEU A 396 31.22 -18.18 -10.96
C LEU A 396 31.50 -19.68 -10.94
N VAL A 397 32.72 -20.07 -10.57
CA VAL A 397 33.19 -21.45 -10.51
C VAL A 397 33.07 -21.99 -9.10
N TYR A 398 32.32 -23.09 -8.96
CA TYR A 398 32.23 -23.87 -7.73
C TYR A 398 33.08 -25.14 -7.83
N ASN A 399 33.79 -25.44 -6.74
CA ASN A 399 34.52 -26.71 -6.61
C ASN A 399 33.57 -27.83 -6.18
N GLY A 400 33.07 -28.62 -7.12
CA GLY A 400 32.21 -29.77 -6.84
C GLY A 400 31.28 -30.11 -7.99
N THR A 401 30.53 -31.20 -7.87
CA THR A 401 29.48 -31.57 -8.82
C THR A 401 28.20 -30.79 -8.57
N ARG A 402 27.41 -30.49 -9.60
CA ARG A 402 26.19 -29.69 -9.53
C ARG A 402 25.24 -30.20 -8.44
N ASP A 403 25.07 -31.52 -8.29
CA ASP A 403 24.14 -32.11 -7.32
C ASP A 403 24.49 -31.81 -5.84
N ALA A 404 25.70 -31.33 -5.55
CA ALA A 404 26.10 -30.90 -4.21
C ALA A 404 25.56 -29.51 -3.82
N PHE A 405 25.01 -28.77 -4.77
CA PHE A 405 24.57 -27.39 -4.59
C PHE A 405 23.05 -27.24 -4.79
N THR A 406 22.45 -26.26 -4.15
CA THR A 406 21.07 -25.83 -4.41
C THR A 406 21.10 -24.40 -4.92
N VAL A 407 20.52 -24.15 -6.09
CA VAL A 407 20.40 -22.80 -6.68
C VAL A 407 18.95 -22.37 -6.54
N ARG A 408 18.71 -21.14 -6.06
CA ARG A 408 17.36 -20.56 -5.92
C ARG A 408 17.36 -19.12 -6.40
N ALA A 409 16.37 -18.73 -7.18
CA ALA A 409 16.16 -17.31 -7.48
C ALA A 409 15.58 -16.57 -6.25
N GLY A 410 16.00 -15.31 -6.08
CA GLY A 410 15.49 -14.40 -5.06
C GLY A 410 15.72 -12.94 -5.44
N GLY A 411 14.66 -12.12 -5.48
CA GLY A 411 14.76 -10.72 -5.91
C GLY A 411 15.35 -10.58 -7.33
N ALA A 412 16.37 -9.74 -7.48
CA ALA A 412 17.11 -9.53 -8.74
C ALA A 412 18.32 -10.48 -8.92
N GLY A 413 18.49 -11.48 -8.05
CA GLY A 413 19.67 -12.34 -8.02
C GLY A 413 19.36 -13.80 -7.68
N TYR A 414 20.39 -14.53 -7.25
CA TYR A 414 20.32 -15.95 -6.90
C TYR A 414 21.00 -16.23 -5.57
N THR A 415 20.54 -17.26 -4.87
CA THR A 415 21.28 -17.89 -3.79
C THR A 415 21.78 -19.27 -4.19
N VAL A 416 23.00 -19.61 -3.77
CA VAL A 416 23.60 -20.93 -3.95
C VAL A 416 23.99 -21.48 -2.59
N THR A 417 23.55 -22.69 -2.27
CA THR A 417 23.84 -23.35 -0.99
C THR A 417 24.58 -24.65 -1.23
N ASP A 418 25.73 -24.85 -0.59
CA ASP A 418 26.36 -26.17 -0.49
C ASP A 418 25.72 -26.94 0.68
N GLY A 419 25.56 -28.27 0.57
CA GLY A 419 24.90 -29.07 1.62
C GLY A 419 25.62 -29.11 2.99
N GLY A 420 26.59 -28.22 3.25
CA GLY A 420 27.56 -28.30 4.35
C GLY A 420 27.70 -27.08 5.26
N ALA A 421 27.49 -25.82 4.82
CA ALA A 421 27.19 -24.62 5.65
C ALA A 421 27.37 -23.25 4.94
N GLY A 422 27.69 -23.18 3.65
CA GLY A 422 27.84 -21.92 2.91
C GLY A 422 26.57 -21.51 2.15
N ILE A 423 26.14 -20.25 2.27
CA ILE A 423 25.13 -19.63 1.41
C ILE A 423 25.77 -18.44 0.70
N ASP A 424 25.80 -18.50 -0.62
CA ASP A 424 26.27 -17.41 -1.48
C ASP A 424 25.09 -16.65 -2.07
N THR A 425 25.15 -15.33 -2.02
CA THR A 425 24.19 -14.40 -2.64
C THR A 425 24.84 -13.78 -3.88
N LEU A 426 24.23 -13.98 -5.03
CA LEU A 426 24.76 -13.63 -6.34
C LEU A 426 23.91 -12.57 -7.03
N VAL A 427 24.56 -11.54 -7.56
CA VAL A 427 23.96 -10.56 -8.49
C VAL A 427 24.87 -10.38 -9.69
N ASN A 428 24.29 -10.09 -10.86
CA ASN A 428 25.02 -9.93 -12.12
C ASN A 428 26.00 -11.08 -12.42
N VAL A 429 25.57 -12.33 -12.18
CA VAL A 429 26.32 -13.54 -12.55
C VAL A 429 25.44 -14.34 -13.47
N GLU A 430 25.89 -14.60 -14.70
CA GLU A 430 25.09 -15.28 -15.72
C GLU A 430 25.35 -16.79 -15.75
N ARG A 431 26.49 -17.26 -15.26
CA ARG A 431 26.91 -18.67 -15.35
C ARG A 431 27.44 -19.19 -14.02
N LEU A 432 27.00 -20.37 -13.62
CA LEU A 432 27.60 -21.15 -12.53
C LEU A 432 28.27 -22.39 -13.12
N SER A 433 29.59 -22.49 -12.99
CA SER A 433 30.36 -23.63 -13.47
C SER A 433 30.63 -24.61 -12.34
N PHE A 434 30.28 -25.88 -12.56
CA PHE A 434 30.56 -27.01 -11.68
C PHE A 434 31.48 -28.00 -12.40
N GLY A 435 31.98 -29.02 -11.67
CA GLY A 435 32.87 -30.03 -12.22
C GLY A 435 32.25 -30.94 -13.28
N ASP A 436 30.91 -30.98 -13.37
CA ASP A 436 30.12 -31.88 -14.23
C ASP A 436 29.07 -31.16 -15.09
N GLY A 437 28.96 -29.83 -15.03
CA GLY A 437 27.98 -29.08 -15.81
C GLY A 437 27.95 -27.59 -15.49
N VAL A 438 27.06 -26.86 -16.17
CA VAL A 438 26.86 -25.42 -15.99
C VAL A 438 25.39 -25.12 -15.75
N VAL A 439 25.11 -24.12 -14.93
CA VAL A 439 23.79 -23.49 -14.78
C VAL A 439 23.85 -22.10 -15.37
N ALA A 440 22.95 -21.78 -16.31
CA ALA A 440 22.73 -20.41 -16.76
C ALA A 440 21.66 -19.71 -15.89
N LEU A 441 21.95 -18.47 -15.47
CA LEU A 441 21.13 -17.67 -14.56
C LEU A 441 20.41 -16.51 -15.28
N ASP A 442 20.80 -16.18 -16.50
CA ASP A 442 20.14 -15.24 -17.41
C ASP A 442 18.86 -15.83 -18.03
N THR A 443 17.90 -16.21 -17.18
CA THR A 443 16.62 -16.81 -17.58
C THR A 443 15.73 -15.85 -18.39
N GLY A 444 15.97 -14.55 -18.28
CA GLY A 444 15.42 -13.50 -19.14
C GLY A 444 16.32 -13.10 -20.33
N GLY A 445 17.56 -13.60 -20.40
CA GLY A 445 18.55 -13.29 -21.42
C GLY A 445 18.73 -14.43 -22.44
N VAL A 446 19.97 -14.58 -22.93
CA VAL A 446 20.32 -15.51 -24.01
C VAL A 446 19.94 -16.95 -23.67
N ALA A 447 20.24 -17.43 -22.47
CA ALA A 447 19.91 -18.81 -22.10
C ALA A 447 18.40 -19.06 -22.02
N GLY A 448 17.66 -18.09 -21.48
CA GLY A 448 16.21 -18.10 -21.49
C GLY A 448 15.61 -18.17 -22.89
N ASP A 449 16.09 -17.33 -23.79
CA ASP A 449 15.64 -17.28 -25.19
C ASP A 449 15.95 -18.58 -25.94
N ALA A 450 17.15 -19.13 -25.77
CA ALA A 450 17.53 -20.41 -26.35
C ALA A 450 16.62 -21.55 -25.86
N TYR A 451 16.37 -21.61 -24.54
CA TYR A 451 15.49 -22.63 -23.95
C TYR A 451 14.06 -22.52 -24.48
N ARG A 452 13.50 -21.30 -24.54
CA ARG A 452 12.15 -21.03 -25.04
C ARG A 452 12.02 -21.36 -26.52
N LEU A 453 12.98 -20.97 -27.35
CA LEU A 453 12.97 -21.27 -28.79
C LEU A 453 13.05 -22.77 -29.05
N TYR A 454 13.93 -23.47 -28.33
CA TYR A 454 14.10 -24.91 -28.48
C TYR A 454 12.78 -25.65 -28.15
N ARG A 455 12.12 -25.31 -27.02
CA ARG A 455 10.81 -25.84 -26.67
C ARG A 455 9.74 -25.47 -27.70
N ALA A 456 9.72 -24.22 -28.14
CA ALA A 456 8.72 -23.76 -29.11
C ALA A 456 8.86 -24.46 -30.47
N ALA A 457 10.09 -24.78 -30.87
CA ALA A 457 10.39 -25.43 -32.12
C ALA A 457 10.04 -26.93 -32.11
N LEU A 458 10.25 -27.62 -30.99
CA LEU A 458 10.28 -29.09 -30.95
C LEU A 458 9.28 -29.71 -29.96
N ASP A 459 8.55 -28.90 -29.20
CA ASP A 459 7.52 -29.34 -28.24
C ASP A 459 8.04 -30.35 -27.19
N ARG A 460 9.27 -30.14 -26.74
CA ARG A 460 9.92 -30.94 -25.70
C ARG A 460 10.99 -30.14 -24.97
N ALA A 461 11.37 -30.60 -23.79
CA ALA A 461 12.54 -30.05 -23.10
C ALA A 461 13.80 -30.17 -23.99
N PRO A 462 14.69 -29.16 -23.98
CA PRO A 462 15.95 -29.24 -24.70
C PRO A 462 16.85 -30.35 -24.14
N ASP A 463 17.63 -30.98 -25.00
CA ASP A 463 18.76 -31.79 -24.52
C ASP A 463 19.91 -30.86 -24.08
N SER A 464 20.65 -31.26 -23.03
CA SER A 464 21.63 -30.37 -22.39
C SER A 464 22.77 -29.95 -23.32
N ALA A 465 23.20 -30.81 -24.24
CA ALA A 465 24.30 -30.54 -25.18
C ALA A 465 23.86 -29.62 -26.32
N GLY A 466 22.71 -29.89 -26.94
CA GLY A 466 22.13 -29.04 -27.97
C GLY A 466 21.76 -27.66 -27.44
N LEU A 467 21.23 -27.58 -26.22
CA LEU A 467 21.00 -26.31 -25.55
C LEU A 467 22.31 -25.54 -25.33
N GLY A 468 23.37 -26.21 -24.85
CA GLY A 468 24.68 -25.59 -24.66
C GLY A 468 25.33 -25.09 -25.94
N TYR A 469 25.14 -25.80 -27.06
CA TYR A 469 25.58 -25.33 -28.37
C TYR A 469 24.90 -24.00 -28.76
N TRP A 470 23.58 -23.91 -28.61
CA TRP A 470 22.83 -22.70 -28.98
C TRP A 470 23.10 -21.53 -28.03
N ILE A 471 23.20 -21.79 -26.73
CA ILE A 471 23.63 -20.78 -25.75
C ILE A 471 25.00 -20.23 -26.15
N GLY A 472 26.00 -21.10 -26.38
CA GLY A 472 27.35 -20.66 -26.77
C GLY A 472 27.38 -19.89 -28.09
N ALA A 473 26.59 -20.29 -29.09
CA ALA A 473 26.47 -19.57 -30.34
C ALA A 473 25.86 -18.16 -30.16
N MET A 474 24.81 -18.05 -29.36
CA MET A 474 24.13 -16.78 -29.09
C MET A 474 24.94 -15.85 -28.18
N ASP A 475 25.63 -16.40 -27.18
CA ASP A 475 26.62 -15.66 -26.38
C ASP A 475 27.76 -15.12 -27.27
N GLY A 476 28.11 -15.85 -28.34
CA GLY A 476 29.03 -15.42 -29.40
C GLY A 476 28.43 -14.43 -30.41
N GLY A 477 27.19 -13.99 -30.23
CA GLY A 477 26.52 -12.96 -31.04
C GLY A 477 25.66 -13.49 -32.19
N VAL A 478 25.39 -14.80 -32.29
CA VAL A 478 24.43 -15.33 -33.27
C VAL A 478 23.01 -14.87 -32.92
N PRO A 479 22.28 -14.18 -33.82
CA PRO A 479 20.92 -13.73 -33.55
C PRO A 479 19.93 -14.89 -33.33
N LEU A 480 18.98 -14.71 -32.41
CA LEU A 480 17.92 -15.69 -32.13
C LEU A 480 17.16 -16.14 -33.39
N LEU A 481 16.92 -15.23 -34.33
CA LEU A 481 16.26 -15.52 -35.61
C LEU A 481 17.07 -16.51 -36.47
N ASP A 482 18.40 -16.43 -36.47
CA ASP A 482 19.26 -17.36 -37.21
C ASP A 482 19.28 -18.75 -36.58
N VAL A 483 19.17 -18.82 -35.25
CA VAL A 483 18.93 -20.06 -34.53
C VAL A 483 17.57 -20.64 -34.92
N ALA A 484 16.51 -19.82 -34.95
CA ALA A 484 15.17 -20.25 -35.35
C ALA A 484 15.14 -20.78 -36.80
N ARG A 485 15.85 -20.14 -37.73
CA ARG A 485 16.03 -20.65 -39.11
C ARG A 485 16.69 -22.02 -39.12
N SER A 486 17.65 -22.27 -38.24
CA SER A 486 18.31 -23.57 -38.11
C SER A 486 17.34 -24.64 -37.60
N PHE A 487 16.52 -24.31 -36.59
CA PHE A 487 15.45 -25.21 -36.13
C PHE A 487 14.42 -25.50 -37.23
N VAL A 488 13.91 -24.48 -37.93
CA VAL A 488 12.95 -24.65 -39.03
C VAL A 488 13.50 -25.54 -40.14
N ASN A 489 14.82 -25.50 -40.35
CA ASN A 489 15.49 -26.34 -41.34
C ASN A 489 15.85 -27.75 -40.86
N SER A 490 15.76 -28.03 -39.56
CA SER A 490 16.04 -29.33 -38.97
C SER A 490 15.06 -30.41 -39.44
N ALA A 491 15.52 -31.67 -39.42
CA ALA A 491 14.68 -32.81 -39.77
C ALA A 491 13.49 -32.97 -38.82
N GLU A 492 13.70 -32.71 -37.53
CA GLU A 492 12.67 -32.83 -36.48
C GLU A 492 11.55 -31.81 -36.69
N PHE A 493 11.89 -30.53 -36.88
CA PHE A 493 10.88 -29.50 -37.16
C PHE A 493 10.12 -29.77 -38.46
N LYS A 494 10.82 -30.19 -39.52
CA LYS A 494 10.20 -30.52 -40.81
C LYS A 494 9.26 -31.72 -40.70
N SER A 495 9.55 -32.69 -39.83
CA SER A 495 8.67 -33.82 -39.57
C SER A 495 7.34 -33.37 -38.94
N THR A 496 7.37 -32.37 -38.07
CA THR A 496 6.18 -31.87 -37.36
C THR A 496 5.40 -30.84 -38.18
N TYR A 497 6.10 -29.90 -38.82
CA TYR A 497 5.49 -28.71 -39.42
C TYR A 497 5.67 -28.60 -40.95
N GLY A 498 6.56 -29.39 -41.54
CA GLY A 498 7.05 -29.17 -42.90
C GLY A 498 6.02 -29.39 -44.00
N THR A 499 5.05 -30.27 -43.80
CA THR A 499 3.95 -30.54 -44.76
C THR A 499 2.70 -29.72 -44.50
N LEU A 500 2.63 -29.00 -43.38
CA LEU A 500 1.46 -28.23 -42.98
C LEU A 500 1.32 -26.97 -43.84
N ASP A 501 0.10 -26.65 -44.26
CA ASP A 501 -0.19 -25.31 -44.80
C ASP A 501 -0.08 -24.23 -43.69
N ASN A 502 -0.24 -22.97 -44.04
CA ASN A 502 -0.04 -21.87 -43.08
C ASN A 502 -1.06 -21.87 -41.93
N THR A 503 -2.31 -22.24 -42.18
CA THR A 503 -3.36 -22.30 -41.15
C THR A 503 -3.11 -23.46 -40.20
N GLN A 504 -2.76 -24.63 -40.74
CA GLN A 504 -2.40 -25.82 -39.97
C GLN A 504 -1.12 -25.59 -39.17
N PHE A 505 -0.10 -24.97 -39.77
CA PHE A 505 1.15 -24.61 -39.11
C PHE A 505 0.90 -23.72 -37.88
N LEU A 506 0.15 -22.62 -38.05
CA LEU A 506 -0.17 -21.72 -36.95
C LEU A 506 -0.99 -22.42 -35.87
N THR A 507 -2.01 -23.18 -36.26
CA THR A 507 -2.83 -23.93 -35.29
C THR A 507 -1.97 -24.89 -34.46
N GLN A 508 -1.05 -25.61 -35.08
CA GLN A 508 -0.12 -26.51 -34.39
C GLN A 508 0.90 -25.75 -33.53
N LEU A 509 1.36 -24.57 -33.98
CA LEU A 509 2.29 -23.74 -33.22
C LEU A 509 1.62 -23.18 -31.94
N TYR A 510 0.38 -22.71 -32.04
CA TYR A 510 -0.40 -22.30 -30.86
C TYR A 510 -0.57 -23.46 -29.86
N ALA A 511 -0.87 -24.66 -30.36
CA ALA A 511 -1.03 -25.83 -29.51
C ALA A 511 0.28 -26.20 -28.79
N ASN A 512 1.41 -26.22 -29.49
CA ASN A 512 2.69 -26.69 -28.95
C ASN A 512 3.40 -25.64 -28.08
N VAL A 513 3.22 -24.35 -28.38
CA VAL A 513 3.92 -23.28 -27.66
C VAL A 513 3.08 -22.71 -26.52
N LEU A 514 1.76 -22.60 -26.72
CA LEU A 514 0.87 -21.87 -25.82
C LEU A 514 -0.20 -22.78 -25.18
N ASP A 515 -0.16 -24.09 -25.43
CA ASP A 515 -1.10 -25.09 -24.90
C ASP A 515 -2.59 -24.75 -25.15
N ARG A 516 -2.88 -24.06 -26.27
CA ARG A 516 -4.26 -23.66 -26.63
C ARG A 516 -4.48 -23.60 -28.14
N THR A 517 -5.75 -23.55 -28.53
CA THR A 517 -6.13 -23.18 -29.90
C THR A 517 -6.01 -21.67 -30.12
N PRO A 518 -5.69 -21.21 -31.34
CA PRO A 518 -5.69 -19.78 -31.62
C PRO A 518 -7.10 -19.19 -31.52
N ASP A 519 -7.19 -17.96 -31.02
CA ASP A 519 -8.38 -17.14 -31.21
C ASP A 519 -8.45 -16.62 -32.66
N SER A 520 -9.63 -16.16 -33.07
CA SER A 520 -9.88 -15.76 -34.47
C SER A 520 -9.04 -14.55 -34.91
N ALA A 521 -8.74 -13.62 -33.99
CA ALA A 521 -7.98 -12.42 -34.30
C ALA A 521 -6.47 -12.74 -34.41
N GLY A 522 -5.93 -13.52 -33.47
CA GLY A 522 -4.54 -13.97 -33.47
C GLY A 522 -4.21 -14.80 -34.71
N LEU A 523 -5.08 -15.76 -35.06
CA LEU A 523 -4.89 -16.57 -36.28
C LEU A 523 -4.86 -15.69 -37.54
N ALA A 524 -5.83 -14.77 -37.67
CA ALA A 524 -5.91 -13.88 -38.83
C ALA A 524 -4.69 -12.96 -38.95
N TYR A 525 -4.17 -12.45 -37.83
CA TYR A 525 -2.98 -11.62 -37.79
C TYR A 525 -1.74 -12.36 -38.32
N HIS A 526 -1.46 -13.55 -37.77
CA HIS A 526 -0.28 -14.31 -38.18
C HIS A 526 -0.39 -14.87 -39.60
N LEU A 527 -1.59 -15.25 -40.06
CA LEU A 527 -1.83 -15.64 -41.45
C LEU A 527 -1.51 -14.50 -42.41
N ALA A 528 -2.00 -13.29 -42.12
CA ALA A 528 -1.72 -12.12 -42.96
C ALA A 528 -0.22 -11.79 -43.03
N ASN A 529 0.55 -12.05 -41.97
CA ASN A 529 2.01 -11.90 -41.98
C ASN A 529 2.69 -12.94 -42.87
N LEU A 530 2.30 -14.22 -42.77
CA LEU A 530 2.82 -15.27 -43.65
C LEU A 530 2.48 -15.00 -45.13
N GLU A 531 1.28 -14.50 -45.43
CA GLU A 531 0.85 -14.11 -46.78
C GLU A 531 1.65 -12.92 -47.35
N ARG A 532 2.12 -12.03 -46.49
CA ARG A 532 3.03 -10.92 -46.85
C ARG A 532 4.49 -11.34 -46.97
N GLY A 533 4.81 -12.62 -46.79
CA GLY A 533 6.16 -13.16 -46.97
C GLY A 533 7.03 -13.17 -45.72
N VAL A 534 6.46 -12.95 -44.52
CA VAL A 534 7.19 -13.20 -43.26
C VAL A 534 7.50 -14.70 -43.18
N GLU A 535 8.76 -15.05 -42.89
CA GLU A 535 9.18 -16.45 -42.82
C GLU A 535 8.69 -17.14 -41.54
N ARG A 536 8.47 -18.47 -41.61
CA ARG A 536 8.05 -19.26 -40.44
C ARG A 536 9.04 -19.20 -39.27
N ALA A 537 10.33 -18.97 -39.55
CA ALA A 537 11.34 -18.78 -38.51
C ALA A 537 11.11 -17.49 -37.71
N GLN A 538 10.65 -16.42 -38.35
CA GLN A 538 10.28 -15.18 -37.65
C GLN A 538 9.04 -15.42 -36.79
N ILE A 539 8.01 -16.08 -37.33
CA ILE A 539 6.81 -16.42 -36.54
C ILE A 539 7.18 -17.29 -35.33
N LEU A 540 8.02 -18.31 -35.52
CA LEU A 540 8.51 -19.15 -34.42
C LEU A 540 9.27 -18.33 -33.36
N THR A 541 10.11 -17.40 -33.80
CA THR A 541 10.84 -16.48 -32.90
C THR A 541 9.86 -15.65 -32.08
N ASP A 542 8.88 -15.02 -32.73
CA ASP A 542 7.86 -14.17 -32.08
C ASP A 542 7.06 -14.95 -31.03
N PHE A 543 6.68 -16.19 -31.33
CA PHE A 543 6.01 -17.08 -30.36
C PHE A 543 6.92 -17.44 -29.19
N SER A 544 8.18 -17.78 -29.47
CA SER A 544 9.14 -18.21 -28.45
C SER A 544 9.40 -17.13 -27.40
N VAL A 545 9.42 -15.85 -27.79
CA VAL A 545 9.66 -14.72 -26.88
C VAL A 545 8.38 -14.00 -26.48
N SER A 546 7.20 -14.50 -26.86
CA SER A 546 5.92 -13.91 -26.46
C SER A 546 5.75 -13.93 -24.94
N ALA A 547 5.10 -12.90 -24.39
CA ALA A 547 4.86 -12.81 -22.94
C ALA A 547 4.10 -14.02 -22.39
N GLU A 548 3.19 -14.60 -23.18
CA GLU A 548 2.45 -15.81 -22.84
C GLU A 548 3.38 -17.03 -22.70
N ASN A 549 4.27 -17.26 -23.67
CA ASN A 549 5.24 -18.35 -23.59
C ASN A 549 6.29 -18.13 -22.48
N GLN A 550 6.73 -16.88 -22.27
CA GLN A 550 7.62 -16.55 -21.15
C GLN A 550 6.97 -16.92 -19.81
N GLY A 551 5.69 -16.58 -19.62
CA GLY A 551 4.92 -16.97 -18.43
C GLY A 551 4.77 -18.49 -18.27
N ALA A 552 4.50 -19.20 -19.37
CA ALA A 552 4.37 -20.67 -19.38
C ALA A 552 5.68 -21.40 -19.02
N VAL A 553 6.83 -20.81 -19.35
CA VAL A 553 8.15 -21.41 -19.11
C VAL A 553 8.80 -20.94 -17.80
N ALA A 554 8.37 -19.80 -17.25
CA ALA A 554 9.03 -19.14 -16.11
C ALA A 554 9.33 -20.09 -14.94
N SER A 555 8.36 -20.88 -14.49
CA SER A 555 8.53 -21.80 -13.36
C SER A 555 9.52 -22.94 -13.63
N LEU A 556 9.72 -23.33 -14.89
CA LEU A 556 10.63 -24.41 -15.28
C LEU A 556 12.10 -23.99 -15.20
N ILE A 557 12.37 -22.70 -15.40
CA ILE A 557 13.74 -22.15 -15.47
C ILE A 557 14.05 -21.18 -14.33
N ALA A 558 13.11 -20.94 -13.41
CA ALA A 558 13.23 -19.94 -12.35
C ALA A 558 14.52 -20.08 -11.52
N ASN A 559 15.00 -21.30 -11.27
CA ASN A 559 16.20 -21.58 -10.48
C ASN A 559 17.45 -21.83 -11.34
N GLY A 560 17.46 -21.29 -12.56
CA GLY A 560 18.52 -21.47 -13.54
C GLY A 560 18.30 -22.66 -14.47
N ILE A 561 19.08 -22.70 -15.55
CA ILE A 561 18.96 -23.67 -16.65
C ILE A 561 20.21 -24.54 -16.67
N ASN A 562 20.07 -25.84 -16.39
CA ASN A 562 21.19 -26.78 -16.49
C ASN A 562 21.50 -27.11 -17.96
N TYR A 563 22.77 -27.05 -18.34
CA TYR A 563 23.21 -27.44 -19.68
C TYR A 563 24.66 -27.96 -19.69
N THR A 564 25.04 -28.61 -20.80
CA THR A 564 26.42 -29.05 -21.05
C THR A 564 27.08 -28.01 -21.95
N PRO A 565 28.09 -27.24 -21.48
CA PRO A 565 28.73 -26.23 -22.31
C PRO A 565 29.36 -26.83 -23.56
N TYR A 566 29.19 -26.14 -24.69
CA TYR A 566 29.81 -26.49 -25.95
C TYR A 566 31.12 -25.71 -26.11
N PHE A 567 32.25 -26.42 -26.16
CA PHE A 567 33.54 -25.85 -26.49
C PHE A 567 33.81 -26.08 -27.97
N ALA A 568 33.86 -25.00 -28.75
CA ALA A 568 34.16 -25.03 -30.18
C ALA A 568 35.65 -25.27 -30.45
#